data_AF-A0A962HVQ0-F1
#
_entry.id   AF-A0A962HVQ0-F1
#
_cell.length_a   1.000
_cell.length_b   1.000
_cell.length_c   1.000
_cell.angle_alpha   90.00
_cell.angle_beta   90.00
_cell.angle_gamma   90.00
#
_symmetry.space_group_name_H-M   'P 1'
#
loop_
_entity.id
_entity.type
_entity.pdbx_description
1 polymer ?
#
loop_
_entity_poly.entity_id
_entity_poly.type
_entity_poly.pdbx_seq_one_letter_code
_entity_poly.pdbx_strand_id
1 'polypeptide(L)'
;MTLGPQKLLRAGFMRVEAVFNRAFGDKLNPFYHLGALSFYLFWLIAGTGLYLYVFFDTSVDGAYRSVELLTHKQWYAGGVIRSVHRYASDAMVVTMFIHLARYWAFDRLRGFRAFSWITGVVLLWLVFAAGANGYMLPWDRLAQFVTQASFEWLDSLPGLGGTLVRNFMYDHSVSDRLFSLLVFVHIGLPLATLLFMWVHVQRVPKASTQPPLPIAISVAVMLVLLALVQPVLSQGGPAQLAVAPTGLSLDWFLLALYPLVYAWQTVAVWALVLGLSMLLTIAPWLPPRRRGDIAGHQLTMHPGAVAVAARSGETLLEAGLRAELALPYECRAGGCGVCVCTVLNGRVDHGNYQPAVLTDAMRAAGQTLMCCATALEDVELEVDVAALKGSDATATQRYRGIVERVERLAEDVLRLSIVLDAGERLDFVAGQYINILLDDGATRAYSFANPPHENAAIELHVRRVPDGRFTTYAFEKLRAGDTIEFSGPFGRFTLRDSARPILFVAGATGFAPIKSIVEDAFA
;
A
#
# COMPACT_ATOMS: atom_id res chain seq x y z
N MET A 1 -24.64 -0.93 25.05
CA MET A 1 -23.22 -1.18 24.73
C MET A 1 -22.68 0.02 23.95
N THR A 2 -22.01 0.97 24.61
CA THR A 2 -21.42 2.12 23.94
C THR A 2 -20.30 1.65 22.98
N LEU A 3 -20.43 2.00 21.70
CA LEU A 3 -19.37 1.78 20.72
C LEU A 3 -18.18 2.65 21.11
N GLY A 4 -17.06 2.04 21.52
CA GLY A 4 -15.82 2.78 21.77
C GLY A 4 -15.35 3.54 20.53
N PRO A 5 -14.59 4.64 20.69
CA PRO A 5 -14.20 5.55 19.61
C PRO A 5 -13.51 4.84 18.44
N GLN A 6 -12.70 3.82 18.73
CA GLN A 6 -12.02 3.00 17.71
C GLN A 6 -13.01 2.25 16.80
N LYS A 7 -14.14 1.74 17.34
CA LYS A 7 -15.17 1.05 16.54
C LYS A 7 -15.93 2.02 15.64
N LEU A 8 -16.26 3.21 16.14
CA LEU A 8 -16.92 4.26 15.35
C LEU A 8 -16.03 4.71 14.20
N LEU A 9 -14.76 4.99 14.48
CA LEU A 9 -13.80 5.42 13.47
C LEU A 9 -13.60 4.33 12.41
N ARG A 10 -13.49 3.06 12.83
CA ARG A 10 -13.41 1.93 11.91
C ARG A 10 -14.64 1.83 11.02
N ALA A 11 -15.85 1.97 11.56
CA ALA A 11 -17.08 1.97 10.76
C ALA A 11 -17.11 3.15 9.77
N GLY A 12 -16.60 4.31 10.17
CA GLY A 12 -16.40 5.47 9.29
C GLY A 12 -15.48 5.14 8.12
N PHE A 13 -14.28 4.62 8.38
CA PHE A 13 -13.34 4.19 7.34
C PHE A 13 -13.96 3.19 6.38
N MET A 14 -14.65 2.17 6.89
CA MET A 14 -15.28 1.15 6.04
C MET A 14 -16.34 1.74 5.11
N ARG A 15 -17.11 2.74 5.57
CA ARG A 15 -18.11 3.42 4.72
C ARG A 15 -17.44 4.27 3.64
N VAL A 16 -16.41 5.02 4.00
CA VAL A 16 -15.66 5.86 3.04
C VAL A 16 -14.96 4.98 2.01
N GLU A 17 -14.24 3.94 2.45
CA GLU A 17 -13.57 2.99 1.56
C GLU A 17 -14.58 2.30 0.62
N ALA A 18 -15.78 1.96 1.07
CA ALA A 18 -16.82 1.37 0.22
C ALA A 18 -17.39 2.34 -0.84
N VAL A 19 -17.39 3.65 -0.57
CA VAL A 19 -17.75 4.67 -1.58
C VAL A 19 -16.64 4.78 -2.62
N PHE A 20 -15.38 4.82 -2.17
CA PHE A 20 -14.24 4.89 -3.07
C PHE A 20 -14.04 3.61 -3.89
N ASN A 21 -14.28 2.44 -3.33
CA ASN A 21 -14.29 1.17 -4.06
C ASN A 21 -15.31 1.20 -5.21
N ARG A 22 -16.50 1.77 -4.98
CA ARG A 22 -17.52 1.90 -6.03
C ARG A 22 -17.10 2.88 -7.14
N ALA A 23 -16.36 3.93 -6.80
CA ALA A 23 -15.93 4.94 -7.76
C ALA A 23 -14.69 4.53 -8.57
N PHE A 24 -13.71 3.88 -7.92
CA PHE A 24 -12.38 3.62 -8.50
C PHE A 24 -12.06 2.14 -8.67
N GLY A 25 -12.90 1.24 -8.16
CA GLY A 25 -12.59 -0.18 -8.03
C GLY A 25 -11.61 -0.46 -6.89
N ASP A 26 -11.42 -1.75 -6.59
CA ASP A 26 -10.65 -2.16 -5.40
C ASP A 26 -9.14 -1.90 -5.53
N LYS A 27 -8.59 -1.97 -6.74
CA LYS A 27 -7.14 -1.78 -6.99
C LYS A 27 -6.69 -0.33 -6.95
N LEU A 28 -7.56 0.60 -7.37
CA LEU A 28 -7.23 2.03 -7.50
C LEU A 28 -7.82 2.89 -6.38
N ASN A 29 -8.34 2.28 -5.31
CA ASN A 29 -8.81 3.04 -4.16
C ASN A 29 -7.62 3.70 -3.41
N PRO A 30 -7.55 5.05 -3.34
CA PRO A 30 -6.43 5.77 -2.71
C PRO A 30 -6.22 5.44 -1.23
N PHE A 31 -7.28 5.07 -0.50
CA PHE A 31 -7.19 4.72 0.93
C PHE A 31 -6.33 3.48 1.20
N TYR A 32 -6.13 2.62 0.18
CA TYR A 32 -5.25 1.46 0.29
C TYR A 32 -3.78 1.80 0.04
N HIS A 33 -3.52 2.99 -0.52
CA HIS A 33 -2.19 3.44 -0.94
C HIS A 33 -1.65 4.61 -0.10
N LEU A 34 -2.26 4.94 1.05
CA LEU A 34 -1.91 6.12 1.87
C LEU A 34 -0.42 6.21 2.25
N GLY A 35 0.21 5.08 2.58
CA GLY A 35 1.65 5.04 2.89
C GLY A 35 2.50 5.35 1.65
N ALA A 36 2.21 4.68 0.53
CA ALA A 36 2.88 4.91 -0.75
C ALA A 36 2.65 6.33 -1.28
N LEU A 37 1.45 6.88 -1.11
CA LEU A 37 1.11 8.27 -1.41
C LEU A 37 1.97 9.24 -0.59
N SER A 38 2.17 8.98 0.70
CA SER A 38 3.03 9.84 1.54
C SER A 38 4.49 9.81 1.06
N PHE A 39 5.01 8.65 0.64
CA PHE A 39 6.34 8.54 0.01
C PHE A 39 6.43 9.28 -1.33
N TYR A 40 5.41 9.12 -2.18
CA TYR A 40 5.34 9.80 -3.46
C TYR A 40 5.30 11.33 -3.29
N LEU A 41 4.48 11.82 -2.37
CA LEU A 41 4.40 13.25 -2.05
C LEU A 41 5.71 13.77 -1.47
N PHE A 42 6.41 13.00 -0.63
CA PHE A 42 7.75 13.37 -0.18
C PHE A 42 8.72 13.59 -1.35
N TRP A 43 8.74 12.70 -2.34
CA TRP A 43 9.60 12.86 -3.52
C TRP A 43 9.19 14.05 -4.38
N LEU A 44 7.88 14.32 -4.51
CA LEU A 44 7.37 15.50 -5.19
C LEU A 44 7.82 16.79 -4.48
N ILE A 45 7.73 16.84 -3.14
CA ILE A 45 8.20 17.94 -2.30
C ILE A 45 9.72 18.10 -2.46
N ALA A 46 10.49 17.02 -2.39
CA ALA A 46 11.95 17.07 -2.52
C ALA A 46 12.38 17.61 -3.91
N GLY A 47 11.75 17.13 -4.98
CA GLY A 47 12.05 17.58 -6.35
C GLY A 47 11.67 19.05 -6.58
N THR A 48 10.48 19.44 -6.13
CA THR A 48 10.04 20.85 -6.22
C THR A 48 10.87 21.77 -5.32
N GLY A 49 11.27 21.31 -4.13
CA GLY A 49 12.11 22.04 -3.19
C GLY A 49 13.52 22.28 -3.71
N LEU A 50 14.12 21.27 -4.35
CA LEU A 50 15.42 21.41 -5.02
C LEU A 50 15.36 22.46 -6.13
N TYR A 51 14.29 22.47 -6.92
CA TYR A 51 14.08 23.51 -7.94
C TYR A 51 14.00 24.91 -7.32
N LEU A 52 13.17 25.08 -6.27
CA LEU A 52 13.01 26.38 -5.60
C LEU A 52 14.32 26.85 -4.97
N TYR A 53 15.10 25.94 -4.38
CA TYR A 53 16.39 26.23 -3.77
C TYR A 53 17.41 26.84 -4.75
N VAL A 54 17.43 26.37 -6.01
CA VAL A 54 18.34 26.90 -7.05
C VAL A 54 18.16 28.41 -7.27
N PHE A 55 16.94 28.92 -7.06
CA PHE A 55 16.59 30.33 -7.27
C PHE A 55 16.38 31.10 -5.96
N PHE A 56 16.56 30.46 -4.81
CA PHE A 56 16.36 31.07 -3.50
C PHE A 56 17.63 31.82 -3.05
N ASP A 57 17.46 33.06 -2.62
CA ASP A 57 18.54 33.88 -2.07
C ASP A 57 18.57 33.71 -0.55
N THR A 58 19.72 33.28 -0.01
CA THR A 58 19.91 32.98 1.42
C THR A 58 20.35 34.19 2.26
N SER A 59 20.30 35.40 1.70
CA SER A 59 20.49 36.65 2.45
C SER A 59 19.18 37.17 3.06
N VAL A 60 19.28 37.95 4.13
CA VAL A 60 18.12 38.54 4.83
C VAL A 60 17.30 39.43 3.89
N ASP A 61 17.99 40.28 3.12
CA ASP A 61 17.36 41.21 2.18
C ASP A 61 16.87 40.51 0.90
N GLY A 62 17.49 39.38 0.55
CA GLY A 62 17.23 38.64 -0.67
C GLY A 62 16.11 37.60 -0.57
N ALA A 63 15.88 37.02 0.60
CA ALA A 63 14.96 35.90 0.79
C ALA A 63 13.54 36.20 0.28
N TYR A 64 12.88 37.24 0.83
CA TYR A 64 11.55 37.66 0.40
C TYR A 64 11.51 38.01 -1.10
N ARG A 65 12.48 38.80 -1.55
CA ARG A 65 12.56 39.25 -2.96
C ARG A 65 12.70 38.07 -3.91
N SER A 66 13.53 37.08 -3.60
CA SER A 66 13.76 35.90 -4.47
C SER A 66 12.49 35.07 -4.65
N VAL A 67 11.71 34.91 -3.57
CA VAL A 67 10.43 34.20 -3.59
C VAL A 67 9.37 34.97 -4.39
N GLU A 68 9.32 36.29 -4.27
CA GLU A 68 8.43 37.13 -5.09
C GLU A 68 8.82 37.11 -6.58
N LEU A 69 10.11 37.09 -6.90
CA LEU A 69 10.59 36.93 -8.28
C LEU A 69 10.17 35.58 -8.88
N LEU A 70 10.32 34.50 -8.13
CA LEU A 70 9.82 33.17 -8.54
C LEU A 70 8.31 33.19 -8.79
N THR A 71 7.56 33.85 -7.92
CA THR A 71 6.10 33.86 -7.94
C THR A 71 5.53 34.69 -9.09
N HIS A 72 6.10 35.87 -9.34
CA HIS A 72 5.55 36.82 -10.30
C HIS A 72 6.29 36.86 -11.64
N LYS A 73 7.63 36.73 -11.66
CA LYS A 73 8.40 36.80 -12.91
C LYS A 73 8.57 35.45 -13.59
N GLN A 74 8.74 34.38 -12.82
CA GLN A 74 8.73 33.00 -13.33
C GLN A 74 7.39 32.31 -13.05
N TRP A 75 6.27 33.04 -13.15
CA TRP A 75 4.97 32.57 -12.65
C TRP A 75 4.55 31.17 -13.14
N TYR A 76 4.86 30.82 -14.40
CA TYR A 76 4.48 29.53 -15.00
C TYR A 76 5.32 28.34 -14.47
N ALA A 77 6.59 28.56 -14.15
CA ALA A 77 7.49 27.51 -13.66
C ALA A 77 7.70 27.66 -12.14
N GLY A 78 8.25 28.79 -11.70
CA GLY A 78 8.48 29.11 -10.29
C GLY A 78 7.20 29.24 -9.46
N GLY A 79 6.22 30.03 -9.91
CA GLY A 79 4.98 30.25 -9.17
C GLY A 79 4.13 28.98 -9.00
N VAL A 80 4.00 28.20 -10.09
CA VAL A 80 3.35 26.88 -10.04
C VAL A 80 4.13 25.90 -9.17
N ILE A 81 5.45 25.78 -9.33
CA ILE A 81 6.26 24.86 -8.52
C ILE A 81 6.23 25.23 -7.03
N ARG A 82 6.27 26.53 -6.68
CA ARG A 82 6.10 27.03 -5.31
C ARG A 82 4.77 26.55 -4.73
N SER A 83 3.70 26.70 -5.50
CA SER A 83 2.35 26.30 -5.09
C SER A 83 2.23 24.78 -4.96
N VAL A 84 2.78 24.00 -5.90
CA VAL A 84 2.81 22.54 -5.83
C VAL A 84 3.63 22.06 -4.62
N HIS A 85 4.79 22.65 -4.35
CA HIS A 85 5.61 22.32 -3.18
C HIS A 85 4.84 22.50 -1.87
N ARG A 86 4.11 23.61 -1.78
CA ARG A 86 3.24 23.94 -0.65
C ARG A 86 2.07 22.96 -0.50
N TYR A 87 1.29 22.75 -1.56
CA TYR A 87 0.12 21.86 -1.52
C TYR A 87 0.50 20.38 -1.38
N ALA A 88 1.63 19.95 -1.93
CA ALA A 88 2.14 18.60 -1.74
C ALA A 88 2.52 18.37 -0.27
N SER A 89 3.07 19.38 0.41
CA SER A 89 3.35 19.33 1.85
C SER A 89 2.06 19.15 2.67
N ASP A 90 1.00 19.90 2.35
CA ASP A 90 -0.32 19.71 2.99
C ASP A 90 -0.89 18.33 2.74
N ALA A 91 -0.87 17.90 1.47
CA ALA A 91 -1.35 16.58 1.08
C ALA A 91 -0.60 15.47 1.82
N MET A 92 0.72 15.62 2.01
CA MET A 92 1.54 14.65 2.73
C MET A 92 1.11 14.56 4.19
N VAL A 93 0.91 15.70 4.86
CA VAL A 93 0.41 15.75 6.24
C VAL A 93 -0.97 15.09 6.34
N VAL A 94 -1.88 15.40 5.42
CA VAL A 94 -3.22 14.79 5.36
C VAL A 94 -3.12 13.26 5.18
N THR A 95 -2.35 12.77 4.22
CA THR A 95 -2.23 11.33 3.98
C THR A 95 -1.57 10.61 5.16
N MET A 96 -0.59 11.24 5.82
CA MET A 96 0.04 10.72 7.03
C MET A 96 -0.95 10.61 8.21
N PHE A 97 -1.77 11.64 8.44
CA PHE A 97 -2.77 11.60 9.50
C PHE A 97 -3.87 10.57 9.22
N ILE A 98 -4.35 10.47 7.98
CA ILE A 98 -5.32 9.43 7.59
C ILE A 98 -4.68 8.05 7.74
N HIS A 99 -3.41 7.89 7.36
CA HIS A 99 -2.65 6.64 7.55
C HIS A 99 -2.59 6.25 9.04
N LEU A 100 -2.17 7.16 9.92
CA LEU A 100 -2.12 6.96 11.37
C LEU A 100 -3.50 6.57 11.93
N ALA A 101 -4.53 7.37 11.63
CA ALA A 101 -5.89 7.18 12.11
C ALA A 101 -6.48 5.84 11.65
N ARG A 102 -6.20 5.45 10.41
CA ARG A 102 -6.64 4.17 9.85
C ARG A 102 -6.02 3.00 10.60
N TYR A 103 -4.69 2.98 10.77
CA TYR A 103 -4.02 1.89 11.48
C TYR A 103 -4.45 1.80 12.95
N TRP A 104 -4.73 2.94 13.60
CA TRP A 104 -5.35 2.96 14.92
C TRP A 104 -6.77 2.36 14.91
N ALA A 105 -7.63 2.78 13.97
CA ALA A 105 -9.00 2.30 13.86
C ALA A 105 -9.10 0.77 13.67
N PHE A 106 -8.15 0.18 12.94
CA PHE A 106 -8.09 -1.26 12.68
C PHE A 106 -7.23 -2.04 13.70
N ASP A 107 -6.75 -1.40 14.78
CA ASP A 107 -5.90 -1.99 15.83
C ASP A 107 -4.59 -2.60 15.31
N ARG A 108 -4.04 -2.04 14.21
CA ARG A 108 -2.85 -2.55 13.51
C ARG A 108 -1.54 -1.91 13.98
N LEU A 109 -1.42 -1.70 15.29
CA LEU A 109 -0.30 -0.96 15.89
C LEU A 109 0.50 -1.80 16.91
N ARG A 110 0.16 -3.08 17.09
CA ARG A 110 0.68 -3.95 18.16
C ARG A 110 1.64 -5.03 17.62
N GLY A 111 2.27 -5.76 18.54
CA GLY A 111 3.16 -6.87 18.20
C GLY A 111 4.35 -6.42 17.35
N PHE A 112 4.60 -7.11 16.23
CA PHE A 112 5.69 -6.76 15.32
C PHE A 112 5.54 -5.35 14.69
N ARG A 113 4.30 -4.83 14.60
CA ARG A 113 4.00 -3.50 14.04
C ARG A 113 4.24 -2.35 15.01
N ALA A 114 4.43 -2.62 16.30
CA ALA A 114 4.73 -1.59 17.29
C ALA A 114 5.96 -0.76 16.89
N PHE A 115 6.96 -1.41 16.30
CA PHE A 115 8.15 -0.74 15.77
C PHE A 115 7.81 0.30 14.67
N SER A 116 7.04 -0.08 13.65
CA SER A 116 6.60 0.84 12.60
C SER A 116 5.71 1.94 13.17
N TRP A 117 4.86 1.64 14.15
CA TRP A 117 4.05 2.66 14.81
C TRP A 117 4.90 3.74 15.51
N ILE A 118 5.88 3.34 16.33
CA ILE A 118 6.74 4.26 17.08
C ILE A 118 7.61 5.10 16.13
N THR A 119 8.21 4.47 15.12
CA THR A 119 8.97 5.19 14.09
C THR A 119 8.07 6.16 13.30
N GLY A 120 6.79 5.83 13.15
CA GLY A 120 5.77 6.74 12.60
C GLY A 120 5.52 7.98 13.47
N VAL A 121 5.53 7.84 14.80
CA VAL A 121 5.42 9.00 15.72
C VAL A 121 6.62 9.94 15.56
N VAL A 122 7.82 9.39 15.38
CA VAL A 122 9.02 10.21 15.09
C VAL A 122 8.88 10.94 13.75
N LEU A 123 8.36 10.27 12.72
CA LEU A 123 8.13 10.87 11.40
C LEU A 123 7.12 12.03 11.45
N LEU A 124 6.07 11.96 12.29
CA LEU A 124 5.14 13.08 12.48
C LEU A 124 5.87 14.35 12.91
N TRP A 125 6.80 14.23 13.85
CA TRP A 125 7.60 15.36 14.34
C TRP A 125 8.59 15.88 13.32
N LEU A 126 9.29 15.00 12.61
CA LEU A 126 10.24 15.40 11.57
C LEU A 126 9.53 16.17 10.44
N VAL A 127 8.37 15.69 10.00
CA VAL A 127 7.57 16.37 8.96
C VAL A 127 6.98 17.68 9.48
N PHE A 128 6.47 17.72 10.71
CA PHE A 128 6.01 18.96 11.33
C PHE A 128 7.12 20.01 11.42
N ALA A 129 8.31 19.63 11.91
CA ALA A 129 9.45 20.52 12.03
C ALA A 129 9.94 21.00 10.65
N ALA A 130 10.05 20.11 9.66
CA ALA A 130 10.44 20.47 8.30
C ALA A 130 9.44 21.43 7.65
N GLY A 131 8.14 21.17 7.81
CA GLY A 131 7.07 22.02 7.30
C GLY A 131 7.07 23.40 7.97
N ALA A 132 7.08 23.46 9.30
CA ALA A 132 7.18 24.70 10.06
C ALA A 132 8.39 25.54 9.66
N ASN A 133 9.57 24.91 9.55
CA ASN A 133 10.78 25.58 9.12
C ASN A 133 10.71 26.05 7.64
N GLY A 134 9.99 25.34 6.77
CA GLY A 134 9.71 25.78 5.41
C GLY A 134 8.91 27.09 5.33
N TYR A 135 7.97 27.31 6.26
CA TYR A 135 7.24 28.60 6.35
C TYR A 135 8.12 29.76 6.81
N MET A 136 9.28 29.50 7.40
CA MET A 136 10.20 30.56 7.82
C MET A 136 10.98 31.14 6.63
N LEU A 137 11.13 30.37 5.53
CA LEU A 137 12.01 30.75 4.42
C LEU A 137 11.51 31.93 3.55
N PRO A 138 10.21 32.06 3.21
CA PRO A 138 9.73 33.16 2.38
C PRO A 138 9.90 34.56 2.98
N TRP A 139 10.12 34.65 4.29
CA TRP A 139 10.34 35.90 5.03
C TRP A 139 9.29 37.00 4.81
N ASP A 140 8.03 36.58 4.66
CA ASP A 140 6.86 37.45 4.69
C ASP A 140 6.34 37.62 6.13
N ARG A 141 5.22 38.32 6.33
CA ARG A 141 4.64 38.51 7.68
C ARG A 141 4.18 37.20 8.34
N LEU A 142 3.79 36.20 7.55
CA LEU A 142 3.48 34.87 8.08
C LEU A 142 4.76 34.19 8.58
N ALA A 143 5.83 34.22 7.79
CA ALA A 143 7.13 33.70 8.15
C ALA A 143 7.67 34.35 9.43
N GLN A 144 7.51 35.67 9.58
CA GLN A 144 7.85 36.38 10.82
C GLN A 144 7.12 35.79 12.03
N PHE A 145 5.80 35.66 11.94
CA PHE A 145 4.98 35.10 13.02
C PHE A 145 5.38 33.67 13.35
N VAL A 146 5.52 32.80 12.34
CA VAL A 146 5.92 31.40 12.53
C VAL A 146 7.29 31.33 13.19
N THR A 147 8.26 32.11 12.69
CA THR A 147 9.62 32.15 13.24
C THR A 147 9.62 32.58 14.71
N GLN A 148 9.02 33.73 15.03
CA GLN A 148 8.96 34.25 16.40
C GLN A 148 8.26 33.26 17.34
N ALA A 149 7.09 32.76 16.96
CA ALA A 149 6.33 31.80 17.76
C ALA A 149 7.07 30.48 17.98
N SER A 150 7.79 29.95 16.97
CA SER A 150 8.61 28.74 17.15
C SER A 150 9.72 28.96 18.17
N PHE A 151 10.45 30.08 18.05
CA PHE A 151 11.59 30.35 18.94
C PHE A 151 11.14 30.72 20.35
N GLU A 152 10.04 31.44 20.52
CA GLU A 152 9.40 31.68 21.82
C GLU A 152 8.96 30.37 22.48
N TRP A 153 8.35 29.48 21.69
CA TRP A 153 7.91 28.19 22.21
C TRP A 153 9.10 27.31 22.62
N LEU A 154 10.18 27.29 21.84
CA LEU A 154 11.43 26.60 22.20
C LEU A 154 12.09 27.21 23.43
N ASP A 155 12.16 28.54 23.53
CA ASP A 155 12.79 29.24 24.66
C ASP A 155 12.12 28.98 26.02
N SER A 156 10.88 28.48 26.02
CA SER A 156 10.21 28.03 27.25
C SER A 156 10.80 26.74 27.84
N LEU A 157 11.67 26.03 27.10
CA LEU A 157 12.36 24.84 27.61
C LEU A 157 13.50 25.23 28.58
N PRO A 158 13.72 24.42 29.64
CA PRO A 158 14.82 24.65 30.57
C PRO A 158 16.17 24.69 29.84
N GLY A 159 16.97 25.73 30.09
CA GLY A 159 18.32 25.88 29.55
C GLY A 159 18.46 26.82 28.35
N LEU A 160 17.37 27.21 27.67
CA LEU A 160 17.43 28.14 26.54
C LEU A 160 17.24 29.62 26.97
N GLY A 161 16.49 29.89 28.04
CA GLY A 161 16.55 31.16 28.79
C GLY A 161 16.21 32.42 27.98
N GLY A 162 15.38 32.31 26.93
CA GLY A 162 15.03 33.44 26.08
C GLY A 162 16.15 33.86 25.11
N THR A 163 17.14 33.01 24.87
CA THR A 163 18.28 33.34 24.01
C THR A 163 17.94 33.32 22.53
N LEU A 164 16.96 32.50 22.12
CA LEU A 164 16.62 32.35 20.71
C LEU A 164 15.72 33.50 20.22
N VAL A 165 14.71 33.88 20.98
CA VAL A 165 13.75 34.95 20.63
C VAL A 165 14.41 36.33 20.58
N ARG A 166 15.48 36.55 21.36
CA ARG A 166 16.23 37.82 21.35
C ARG A 166 16.76 38.19 19.97
N ASN A 167 17.07 37.20 19.13
CA ASN A 167 17.53 37.43 17.76
C ASN A 167 16.45 38.06 16.85
N PHE A 168 15.20 38.09 17.29
CA PHE A 168 14.04 38.58 16.54
C PHE A 168 13.41 39.83 17.16
N MET A 169 14.09 40.49 18.09
CA MET A 169 13.60 41.74 18.69
C MET A 169 13.86 42.97 17.81
N TYR A 170 14.94 42.97 17.04
CA TYR A 170 15.32 44.08 16.17
C TYR A 170 15.77 43.57 14.80
N ASP A 171 15.44 44.31 13.74
CA ASP A 171 15.78 43.91 12.36
C ASP A 171 17.28 43.65 12.15
N HIS A 172 18.15 44.47 12.75
CA HIS A 172 19.60 44.32 12.66
C HIS A 172 20.16 43.08 13.41
N SER A 173 19.35 42.42 14.24
CA SER A 173 19.74 41.18 14.93
C SER A 173 19.58 39.95 14.03
N VAL A 174 18.80 40.07 12.96
CA VAL A 174 18.63 39.04 11.95
C VAL A 174 19.79 39.15 10.95
N SER A 175 20.50 38.05 10.72
CA SER A 175 21.70 38.02 9.88
C SER A 175 21.58 36.98 8.76
N ASP A 176 22.37 37.11 7.70
CA ASP A 176 22.43 36.14 6.60
C ASP A 176 22.78 34.72 7.08
N ARG A 177 23.51 34.63 8.21
CA ARG A 177 23.82 33.35 8.85
C ARG A 177 22.57 32.64 9.37
N LEU A 178 21.59 33.38 9.87
CA LEU A 178 20.32 32.79 10.31
C LEU A 178 19.61 32.12 9.13
N PHE A 179 19.52 32.79 7.97
CA PHE A 179 18.88 32.22 6.79
C PHE A 179 19.62 31.02 6.23
N SER A 180 20.95 31.10 6.20
CA SER A 180 21.80 29.96 5.84
C SER A 180 21.53 28.77 6.76
N LEU A 181 21.36 29.01 8.06
CA LEU A 181 20.98 27.98 9.03
C LEU A 181 19.55 27.46 8.80
N LEU A 182 18.56 28.33 8.57
CA LEU A 182 17.18 27.92 8.32
C LEU A 182 17.09 27.03 7.08
N VAL A 183 17.80 27.38 6.01
CA VAL A 183 17.89 26.56 4.79
C VAL A 183 18.60 25.24 5.05
N PHE A 184 19.72 25.26 5.80
CA PHE A 184 20.42 24.03 6.18
C PHE A 184 19.51 23.08 6.97
N VAL A 185 18.75 23.60 7.93
CA VAL A 185 17.75 22.84 8.69
C VAL A 185 16.63 22.34 7.75
N HIS A 186 16.18 23.16 6.81
CA HIS A 186 15.12 22.79 5.87
C HIS A 186 15.54 21.69 4.90
N ILE A 187 16.83 21.56 4.60
CA ILE A 187 17.37 20.46 3.80
C ILE A 187 17.67 19.24 4.70
N GLY A 188 18.22 19.48 5.89
CA GLY A 188 18.59 18.42 6.83
C GLY A 188 17.41 17.63 7.38
N LEU A 189 16.30 18.30 7.74
CA LEU A 189 15.12 17.65 8.30
C LEU A 189 14.45 16.68 7.30
N PRO A 190 14.24 17.02 6.01
CA PRO A 190 13.80 16.07 4.99
C PRO A 190 14.76 14.89 4.76
N LEU A 191 16.08 15.10 4.82
CA LEU A 191 17.04 14.00 4.72
C LEU A 191 16.91 13.03 5.91
N ALA A 192 16.76 13.56 7.13
CA ALA A 192 16.45 12.76 8.31
C ALA A 192 15.09 12.06 8.17
N THR A 193 14.09 12.74 7.62
CA THR A 193 12.77 12.18 7.32
C THR A 193 12.88 11.00 6.37
N LEU A 194 13.65 11.12 5.29
CA LEU A 194 13.90 10.04 4.33
C LEU A 194 14.56 8.82 4.99
N LEU A 195 15.57 9.05 5.84
CA LEU A 195 16.20 7.98 6.61
C LEU A 195 15.19 7.27 7.51
N PHE A 196 14.37 8.01 8.26
CA PHE A 196 13.38 7.42 9.15
C PHE A 196 12.20 6.78 8.39
N MET A 197 11.86 7.28 7.21
CA MET A 197 10.90 6.64 6.30
C MET A 197 11.40 5.28 5.86
N TRP A 198 12.69 5.17 5.50
CA TRP A 198 13.34 3.88 5.23
C TRP A 198 13.28 2.96 6.45
N VAL A 199 13.66 3.44 7.65
CA VAL A 199 13.55 2.66 8.90
C VAL A 199 12.12 2.19 9.16
N HIS A 200 11.13 3.06 8.96
CA HIS A 200 9.72 2.80 9.22
C HIS A 200 9.17 1.61 8.40
N VAL A 201 9.63 1.45 7.16
CA VAL A 201 9.19 0.38 6.26
C VAL A 201 10.00 -0.91 6.38
N GLN A 202 11.17 -0.91 7.03
CA GLN A 202 12.04 -2.09 7.16
C GLN A 202 11.34 -3.32 7.74
N ARG A 203 10.40 -3.13 8.68
CA ARG A 203 9.63 -4.22 9.32
C ARG A 203 8.22 -4.38 8.77
N VAL A 204 7.95 -3.78 7.61
CA VAL A 204 6.68 -3.89 6.91
C VAL A 204 6.89 -4.81 5.71
N PRO A 205 6.42 -6.06 5.76
CA PRO A 205 6.52 -6.96 4.60
C PRO A 205 5.84 -6.32 3.39
N LYS A 206 6.42 -6.51 2.20
CA LYS A 206 5.99 -5.97 0.89
C LYS A 206 5.53 -4.51 0.93
N ALA A 207 6.24 -3.66 1.68
CA ALA A 207 5.95 -2.22 1.68
C ALA A 207 6.16 -1.64 0.28
N SER A 208 5.09 -1.13 -0.34
CA SER A 208 5.22 -0.31 -1.54
C SER A 208 5.51 1.14 -1.15
N THR A 209 6.52 1.73 -1.78
CA THR A 209 6.87 3.16 -1.65
C THR A 209 6.33 3.99 -2.82
N GLN A 210 5.69 3.36 -3.80
CA GLN A 210 5.12 4.02 -4.97
C GLN A 210 3.65 3.61 -5.16
N PRO A 211 2.72 4.58 -5.28
CA PRO A 211 1.34 4.26 -5.60
C PRO A 211 1.23 3.84 -7.07
N PRO A 212 0.14 3.14 -7.46
CA PRO A 212 -0.15 2.87 -8.86
C PRO A 212 -0.08 4.12 -9.72
N LEU A 213 0.48 4.01 -10.92
CA LEU A 213 0.70 5.14 -11.84
C LEU A 213 -0.56 5.99 -12.08
N PRO A 214 -1.78 5.42 -12.25
CA PRO A 214 -2.98 6.24 -12.39
C PRO A 214 -3.25 7.15 -11.18
N ILE A 215 -2.99 6.67 -9.97
CA ILE A 215 -3.15 7.47 -8.74
C ILE A 215 -2.07 8.55 -8.67
N ALA A 216 -0.82 8.19 -8.94
CA ALA A 216 0.30 9.14 -8.92
C ALA A 216 0.06 10.33 -9.87
N ILE A 217 -0.31 10.03 -11.12
CA ILE A 217 -0.62 11.05 -12.14
C ILE A 217 -1.82 11.89 -11.70
N SER A 218 -2.89 11.26 -11.20
CA SER A 218 -4.10 11.98 -10.78
C SER A 218 -3.80 12.96 -9.65
N VAL A 219 -2.99 12.55 -8.65
CA VAL A 219 -2.58 13.42 -7.55
C VAL A 219 -1.69 14.56 -8.05
N ALA A 220 -0.70 14.30 -8.91
CA ALA A 220 0.12 15.35 -9.49
C ALA A 220 -0.68 16.38 -10.28
N VAL A 221 -1.58 15.91 -11.16
CA VAL A 221 -2.46 16.77 -11.96
C VAL A 221 -3.37 17.58 -11.05
N MET A 222 -3.96 16.97 -10.02
CA MET A 222 -4.79 17.69 -9.04
C MET A 222 -4.00 18.82 -8.35
N LEU A 223 -2.76 18.57 -7.92
CA LEU A 223 -1.91 19.57 -7.28
C LEU A 223 -1.54 20.71 -8.23
N VAL A 224 -1.23 20.40 -9.49
CA VAL A 224 -0.96 21.42 -10.53
C VAL A 224 -2.22 22.24 -10.82
N LEU A 225 -3.38 21.61 -10.97
CA LEU A 225 -4.65 22.32 -11.17
C LEU A 225 -4.97 23.22 -9.98
N LEU A 226 -4.76 22.75 -8.75
CA LEU A 226 -4.93 23.56 -7.56
C LEU A 226 -3.96 24.75 -7.53
N ALA A 227 -2.70 24.54 -7.92
CA ALA A 227 -1.70 25.60 -8.06
C ALA A 227 -2.08 26.66 -9.10
N LEU A 228 -2.77 26.28 -10.18
CA LEU A 228 -3.25 27.21 -11.20
C LEU A 228 -4.51 27.97 -10.75
N VAL A 229 -5.44 27.31 -10.04
CA VAL A 229 -6.71 27.90 -9.60
C VAL A 229 -6.55 28.76 -8.35
N GLN A 230 -5.68 28.36 -7.44
CA GLN A 230 -5.36 29.05 -6.18
C GLN A 230 -3.83 29.08 -6.03
N PRO A 231 -3.12 30.01 -6.67
CA PRO A 231 -1.68 30.12 -6.50
C PRO A 231 -1.34 30.56 -5.07
N VAL A 232 -0.24 30.02 -4.54
CA VAL A 232 0.26 30.36 -3.20
C VAL A 232 1.05 31.66 -3.29
N LEU A 233 0.62 32.66 -2.53
CA LEU A 233 1.19 34.00 -2.48
C LEU A 233 1.74 34.31 -1.08
N SER A 234 2.69 35.23 -1.01
CA SER A 234 3.25 35.73 0.25
C SER A 234 2.23 36.62 0.98
N GLN A 235 2.21 36.55 2.31
CA GLN A 235 1.22 37.25 3.13
C GLN A 235 1.75 38.55 3.72
N GLY A 236 1.05 39.65 3.47
CA GLY A 236 1.25 40.91 4.19
C GLY A 236 2.54 41.67 3.87
N GLY A 237 3.28 41.28 2.83
CA GLY A 237 4.55 41.90 2.47
C GLY A 237 5.75 41.34 3.22
N PRO A 238 6.94 41.97 3.10
CA PRO A 238 8.15 41.51 3.79
C PRO A 238 7.97 41.60 5.32
N ALA A 239 8.66 40.72 6.04
CA ALA A 239 8.75 40.76 7.49
C ALA A 239 9.26 42.12 8.00
N GLN A 240 8.67 42.60 9.09
CA GLN A 240 9.00 43.88 9.74
C GLN A 240 8.95 43.66 11.25
N LEU A 241 10.08 43.47 11.93
CA LEU A 241 10.08 43.10 13.35
C LEU A 241 9.58 44.23 14.26
N ALA A 242 9.63 45.48 13.77
CA ALA A 242 9.04 46.63 14.44
C ALA A 242 7.49 46.63 14.46
N VAL A 243 6.84 45.76 13.67
CA VAL A 243 5.38 45.70 13.54
C VAL A 243 4.89 44.28 13.82
N ALA A 244 4.00 44.15 14.80
CA ALA A 244 3.35 42.87 15.06
C ALA A 244 2.44 42.48 13.88
N PRO A 245 2.59 41.29 13.30
CA PRO A 245 1.74 40.85 12.20
C PRO A 245 0.32 40.56 12.71
N THR A 246 -0.68 41.14 12.05
CA THR A 246 -2.10 40.95 12.36
C THR A 246 -2.86 40.54 11.09
N GLY A 247 -3.98 39.81 11.25
CA GLY A 247 -4.81 39.37 10.12
C GLY A 247 -4.18 38.32 9.22
N LEU A 248 -3.43 37.36 9.79
CA LEU A 248 -2.79 36.26 9.06
C LEU A 248 -3.78 35.14 8.74
N SER A 249 -3.64 34.51 7.56
CA SER A 249 -4.33 33.26 7.23
C SER A 249 -3.42 32.08 7.52
N LEU A 250 -3.68 31.41 8.65
CA LEU A 250 -2.89 30.27 9.08
C LEU A 250 -3.31 29.00 8.34
N ASP A 251 -2.31 28.18 8.05
CA ASP A 251 -2.52 26.84 7.54
C ASP A 251 -3.03 25.90 8.64
N TRP A 252 -4.08 25.15 8.30
CA TRP A 252 -4.74 24.26 9.25
C TRP A 252 -3.99 22.96 9.52
N PHE A 253 -3.02 22.57 8.68
CA PHE A 253 -2.34 21.28 8.76
C PHE A 253 -1.00 21.39 9.51
N LEU A 254 -0.18 22.38 9.16
CA LEU A 254 1.15 22.61 9.69
C LEU A 254 1.19 23.72 10.75
N LEU A 255 0.28 24.70 10.70
CA LEU A 255 0.31 25.87 11.61
C LEU A 255 -0.79 25.86 12.68
N ALA A 256 -1.64 24.82 12.75
CA ALA A 256 -2.75 24.75 13.70
C ALA A 256 -2.34 24.82 15.20
N LEU A 257 -1.11 24.47 15.54
CA LEU A 257 -0.60 24.56 16.91
C LEU A 257 -0.15 25.97 17.31
N TYR A 258 0.21 26.82 16.34
CA TYR A 258 0.84 28.12 16.59
C TYR A 258 -0.04 29.11 17.36
N PRO A 259 -1.36 29.21 17.11
CA PRO A 259 -2.23 30.06 17.92
C PRO A 259 -2.20 29.73 19.41
N LEU A 260 -1.94 28.47 19.78
CA LEU A 260 -1.90 28.04 21.17
C LEU A 260 -0.70 28.62 21.93
N VAL A 261 0.40 28.96 21.24
CA VAL A 261 1.58 29.59 21.85
C VAL A 261 1.24 30.93 22.50
N TYR A 262 0.30 31.67 21.91
CA TYR A 262 -0.18 32.95 22.43
C TYR A 262 -1.47 32.85 23.23
N ALA A 263 -2.30 31.84 22.96
CA ALA A 263 -3.57 31.66 23.68
C ALA A 263 -3.38 30.96 25.05
N TRP A 264 -2.41 30.06 25.17
CA TRP A 264 -2.14 29.25 26.36
C TRP A 264 -0.76 29.55 26.92
N GLN A 265 -0.48 29.09 28.15
CA GLN A 265 0.89 29.07 28.65
C GLN A 265 1.75 28.15 27.79
N THR A 266 2.95 28.58 27.38
CA THR A 266 3.87 27.79 26.52
C THR A 266 4.18 26.40 27.08
N VAL A 267 4.30 26.29 28.41
CA VAL A 267 4.46 25.01 29.12
C VAL A 267 3.23 24.10 28.94
N ALA A 268 2.02 24.65 28.92
CA ALA A 268 0.80 23.89 28.66
C ALA A 268 0.74 23.39 27.21
N VAL A 269 1.26 24.16 26.24
CA VAL A 269 1.42 23.71 24.85
C VAL A 269 2.40 22.55 24.77
N TRP A 270 3.56 22.63 25.45
CA TRP A 270 4.48 21.49 25.55
C TRP A 270 3.83 20.27 26.20
N ALA A 271 3.10 20.45 27.30
CA ALA A 271 2.40 19.35 27.97
C ALA A 271 1.38 18.68 27.05
N LEU A 272 0.63 19.46 26.25
CA LEU A 272 -0.30 18.92 25.26
C LEU A 272 0.41 18.06 24.21
N VAL A 273 1.45 18.59 23.57
CA VAL A 273 2.07 17.91 22.43
C VAL A 273 2.95 16.75 22.88
N LEU A 274 3.68 16.87 24.00
CA LEU A 274 4.40 15.75 24.61
C LEU A 274 3.45 14.68 25.17
N GLY A 275 2.33 15.09 25.79
CA GLY A 275 1.30 14.18 26.29
C GLY A 275 0.66 13.37 25.16
N LEU A 276 0.29 14.01 24.06
CA LEU A 276 -0.24 13.33 22.87
C LEU A 276 0.80 12.39 22.24
N SER A 277 2.06 12.84 22.13
CA SER A 277 3.16 12.02 21.61
C SER A 277 3.43 10.80 22.48
N MET A 278 3.41 10.96 23.80
CA MET A 278 3.56 9.87 24.76
C MET A 278 2.37 8.90 24.68
N LEU A 279 1.14 9.41 24.57
CA LEU A 279 -0.06 8.58 24.40
C LEU A 279 0.02 7.74 23.12
N LEU A 280 0.39 8.37 21.98
CA LEU A 280 0.60 7.65 20.73
C LEU A 280 1.72 6.62 20.87
N THR A 281 2.84 6.97 21.50
CA THR A 281 3.98 6.07 21.69
C THR A 281 3.59 4.84 22.51
N ILE A 282 2.82 5.00 23.60
CA ILE A 282 2.42 3.91 24.50
C ILE A 282 1.21 3.11 23.97
N ALA A 283 0.47 3.64 22.99
CA ALA A 283 -0.73 3.00 22.43
C ALA A 283 -0.58 1.50 22.08
N PRO A 284 0.54 1.00 21.51
CA PRO A 284 0.74 -0.42 21.23
C PRO A 284 0.63 -1.35 22.44
N TRP A 285 0.89 -0.84 23.64
CA TRP A 285 0.91 -1.60 24.88
C TRP A 285 -0.32 -1.36 25.76
N LEU A 286 -1.17 -0.39 25.44
CA LEU A 286 -2.44 -0.19 26.17
C LEU A 286 -3.39 -1.37 25.89
N PRO A 287 -3.86 -2.12 26.89
CA PRO A 287 -4.57 -3.38 26.67
C PRO A 287 -5.85 -3.20 25.84
N PRO A 288 -6.06 -3.96 24.74
CA PRO A 288 -7.37 -4.09 24.15
C PRO A 288 -8.26 -4.98 25.05
N ARG A 289 -9.59 -4.88 24.90
CA ARG A 289 -10.53 -5.81 25.57
C ARG A 289 -10.07 -7.25 25.32
N ARG A 290 -9.84 -8.01 26.41
CA ARG A 290 -9.46 -9.44 26.41
C ARG A 290 -10.17 -10.20 25.28
N ARG A 291 -9.43 -10.59 24.24
CA ARG A 291 -9.73 -11.78 23.45
C ARG A 291 -8.99 -12.92 24.15
N GLY A 292 -9.71 -13.98 24.50
CA GLY A 292 -9.27 -14.99 25.46
C GLY A 292 -7.91 -15.60 25.14
N ASP A 293 -7.19 -16.02 26.18
CA ASP A 293 -6.00 -16.86 26.07
C ASP A 293 -6.37 -18.14 25.33
N ILE A 294 -6.07 -18.17 24.04
CA ILE A 294 -6.06 -19.40 23.26
C ILE A 294 -4.61 -19.62 22.86
N ALA A 295 -4.10 -20.80 23.18
CA ALA A 295 -2.79 -21.29 22.79
C ALA A 295 -2.59 -21.12 21.27
N GLY A 296 -1.35 -20.86 20.84
CA GLY A 296 -1.07 -20.67 19.42
C GLY A 296 -1.52 -21.86 18.58
N HIS A 297 -2.16 -21.60 17.45
CA HIS A 297 -2.68 -22.61 16.53
C HIS A 297 -1.72 -22.88 15.38
N GLN A 298 -1.73 -24.09 14.83
CA GLN A 298 -0.95 -24.43 13.66
C GLN A 298 -1.73 -24.06 12.38
N LEU A 299 -1.09 -23.29 11.50
CA LEU A 299 -1.60 -22.96 10.17
C LEU A 299 -0.85 -23.76 9.12
N THR A 300 -1.53 -24.61 8.37
CA THR A 300 -0.94 -25.31 7.23
C THR A 300 -1.39 -24.65 5.93
N MET A 301 -0.46 -24.11 5.16
CA MET A 301 -0.78 -23.42 3.90
C MET A 301 -0.45 -24.28 2.68
N HIS A 302 -1.46 -24.54 1.86
CA HIS A 302 -1.37 -25.21 0.57
C HIS A 302 -1.25 -24.18 -0.57
N PRO A 303 -0.56 -24.51 -1.68
CA PRO A 303 -0.04 -25.83 -2.08
C PRO A 303 1.28 -26.32 -1.46
N GLY A 304 1.96 -25.53 -0.61
CA GLY A 304 3.30 -25.83 -0.07
C GLY A 304 3.38 -26.74 1.16
N ALA A 305 2.26 -27.03 1.83
CA ALA A 305 2.19 -27.66 3.15
C ALA A 305 3.13 -26.99 4.18
N VAL A 306 3.29 -25.66 4.08
CA VAL A 306 4.11 -24.93 5.04
C VAL A 306 3.31 -24.74 6.31
N ALA A 307 3.81 -25.32 7.41
CA ALA A 307 3.21 -25.19 8.73
C ALA A 307 3.79 -23.98 9.47
N VAL A 308 2.93 -23.07 9.89
CA VAL A 308 3.29 -21.86 10.63
C VAL A 308 2.49 -21.81 11.92
N ALA A 309 3.17 -21.65 13.05
CA ALA A 309 2.48 -21.41 14.33
C ALA A 309 1.95 -19.97 14.36
N ALA A 310 0.63 -19.79 14.47
CA ALA A 310 -0.02 -18.50 14.68
C ALA A 310 -0.05 -18.15 16.17
N ARG A 311 0.34 -16.92 16.51
CA ARG A 311 0.24 -16.40 17.88
C ARG A 311 -1.20 -16.02 18.18
N SER A 312 -1.57 -16.00 19.47
CA SER A 312 -2.90 -15.56 19.89
C SER A 312 -3.21 -14.15 19.36
N GLY A 313 -4.33 -13.99 18.67
CA GLY A 313 -4.77 -12.72 18.08
C GLY A 313 -4.02 -12.28 16.81
N GLU A 314 -3.04 -13.05 16.34
CA GLU A 314 -2.33 -12.79 15.08
C GLU A 314 -3.22 -13.19 13.90
N THR A 315 -3.31 -12.34 12.87
CA THR A 315 -4.09 -12.67 11.68
C THR A 315 -3.40 -13.76 10.85
N LEU A 316 -4.15 -14.54 10.07
CA LEU A 316 -3.60 -15.60 9.21
C LEU A 316 -2.50 -15.04 8.28
N LEU A 317 -2.71 -13.83 7.76
CA LEU A 317 -1.73 -13.13 6.93
C LEU A 317 -0.46 -12.78 7.71
N GLU A 318 -0.58 -12.29 8.94
CA GLU A 318 0.57 -11.89 9.75
C GLU A 318 1.43 -13.08 10.15
N ALA A 319 0.79 -14.19 10.53
CA ALA A 319 1.49 -15.44 10.78
C ALA A 319 2.28 -15.88 9.54
N GLY A 320 1.64 -15.92 8.37
CA GLY A 320 2.32 -16.30 7.13
C GLY A 320 3.45 -15.36 6.72
N LEU A 321 3.25 -14.04 6.79
CA LEU A 321 4.31 -13.07 6.47
C LEU A 321 5.48 -13.11 7.45
N ARG A 322 5.24 -13.40 8.73
CA ARG A 322 6.29 -13.61 9.73
C ARG A 322 7.11 -14.87 9.46
N ALA A 323 6.48 -15.89 8.87
CA ALA A 323 7.15 -17.07 8.34
C ALA A 323 7.69 -16.85 6.92
N GLU A 324 7.82 -15.59 6.48
CA GLU A 324 8.39 -15.20 5.19
C GLU A 324 7.62 -15.74 3.96
N LEU A 325 6.36 -16.13 4.14
CA LEU A 325 5.50 -16.57 3.05
C LEU A 325 5.04 -15.37 2.22
N ALA A 326 5.19 -15.46 0.91
CA ALA A 326 4.84 -14.40 -0.02
C ALA A 326 3.32 -14.31 -0.31
N LEU A 327 2.49 -14.31 0.74
CA LEU A 327 1.02 -14.24 0.64
C LEU A 327 0.52 -12.97 -0.07
N PRO A 328 -0.58 -13.04 -0.85
CA PRO A 328 -1.18 -11.87 -1.50
C PRO A 328 -1.95 -10.99 -0.51
N TYR A 329 -1.74 -9.67 -0.56
CA TYR A 329 -2.52 -8.65 0.17
C TYR A 329 -2.20 -7.25 -0.34
N GLU A 330 -3.12 -6.32 -0.12
CA GLU A 330 -2.90 -4.88 -0.31
C GLU A 330 -3.41 -4.08 0.88
N CYS A 331 -4.74 -3.93 1.01
CA CYS A 331 -5.33 -2.97 1.95
C CYS A 331 -5.08 -3.27 3.42
N ARG A 332 -4.83 -4.55 3.75
CA ARG A 332 -4.77 -5.06 5.13
C ARG A 332 -5.90 -4.44 5.97
N ALA A 333 -7.15 -4.59 5.55
CA ALA A 333 -8.32 -4.09 6.28
C ALA A 333 -9.62 -4.81 5.90
N GLY A 334 -9.54 -5.80 5.01
CA GLY A 334 -10.71 -6.52 4.51
C GLY A 334 -11.56 -5.73 3.52
N GLY A 335 -10.96 -4.77 2.82
CA GLY A 335 -11.63 -3.90 1.84
C GLY A 335 -11.29 -4.14 0.37
N CYS A 336 -10.18 -4.84 0.05
CA CYS A 336 -9.71 -5.03 -1.34
C CYS A 336 -9.87 -6.44 -1.91
N GLY A 337 -10.16 -7.46 -1.09
CA GLY A 337 -10.31 -8.86 -1.54
C GLY A 337 -9.03 -9.61 -1.93
N VAL A 338 -7.90 -8.93 -2.16
CA VAL A 338 -6.61 -9.55 -2.56
C VAL A 338 -6.13 -10.66 -1.62
N CYS A 339 -6.48 -10.59 -0.33
CA CYS A 339 -6.06 -11.56 0.68
C CYS A 339 -7.04 -12.75 0.84
N VAL A 340 -7.95 -12.97 -0.11
CA VAL A 340 -8.87 -14.11 -0.11
C VAL A 340 -8.11 -15.43 -0.12
N CYS A 341 -8.57 -16.37 0.71
CA CYS A 341 -8.15 -17.76 0.70
C CYS A 341 -9.35 -18.67 1.01
N THR A 342 -9.19 -19.98 0.79
CA THR A 342 -10.18 -20.99 1.15
C THR A 342 -9.70 -21.73 2.40
N VAL A 343 -10.57 -21.89 3.39
CA VAL A 343 -10.33 -22.73 4.56
C VAL A 343 -10.70 -24.17 4.17
N LEU A 344 -9.70 -25.04 4.11
CA LEU A 344 -9.88 -26.46 3.81
C LEU A 344 -10.29 -27.25 5.05
N ASN A 345 -9.72 -26.89 6.21
CA ASN A 345 -10.01 -27.51 7.50
C ASN A 345 -9.84 -26.51 8.65
N GLY A 346 -10.60 -26.69 9.73
CA GLY A 346 -10.59 -25.82 10.91
C GLY A 346 -11.52 -24.61 10.82
N ARG A 347 -11.51 -23.76 11.85
CA ARG A 347 -12.37 -22.57 11.99
C ARG A 347 -11.58 -21.32 12.26
N VAL A 348 -12.12 -20.21 11.73
CA VAL A 348 -11.52 -18.88 11.82
C VAL A 348 -12.56 -17.87 12.31
N ASP A 349 -12.13 -16.91 13.13
CA ASP A 349 -12.88 -15.66 13.32
C ASP A 349 -12.52 -14.76 12.14
N HIS A 350 -13.48 -14.50 11.25
CA HIS A 350 -13.28 -13.64 10.07
C HIS A 350 -12.93 -12.17 10.40
N GLY A 351 -13.10 -11.76 11.66
CA GLY A 351 -12.82 -10.41 12.09
C GLY A 351 -13.78 -9.39 11.47
N ASN A 352 -13.28 -8.17 11.22
CA ASN A 352 -14.08 -7.12 10.59
C ASN A 352 -13.60 -6.91 9.15
N TYR A 353 -14.53 -6.90 8.22
CA TYR A 353 -14.28 -6.80 6.78
C TYR A 353 -15.48 -6.13 6.07
N GLN A 354 -15.29 -5.73 4.81
CA GLN A 354 -16.36 -5.12 4.02
C GLN A 354 -17.27 -6.24 3.49
N PRO A 355 -18.58 -6.22 3.76
CA PRO A 355 -19.48 -7.30 3.34
C PRO A 355 -19.50 -7.55 1.82
N ALA A 356 -19.21 -6.52 1.02
CA ALA A 356 -19.11 -6.63 -0.43
C ALA A 356 -17.89 -7.45 -0.89
N VAL A 357 -16.85 -7.57 -0.06
CA VAL A 357 -15.58 -8.20 -0.39
C VAL A 357 -15.56 -9.69 -0.01
N LEU A 358 -16.17 -10.04 1.12
CA LEU A 358 -16.38 -11.42 1.55
C LEU A 358 -17.88 -11.63 1.73
N THR A 359 -18.53 -12.05 0.65
CA THR A 359 -19.99 -12.23 0.63
C THR A 359 -20.40 -13.46 1.44
N ASP A 360 -21.68 -13.55 1.81
CA ASP A 360 -22.20 -14.73 2.51
C ASP A 360 -22.03 -16.02 1.70
N ALA A 361 -22.16 -15.94 0.37
CA ALA A 361 -21.91 -17.07 -0.53
C ALA A 361 -20.44 -17.53 -0.49
N MET A 362 -19.48 -16.60 -0.48
CA MET A 362 -18.06 -16.91 -0.36
C MET A 362 -17.75 -17.58 0.99
N ARG A 363 -18.33 -17.07 2.09
CA ARG A 363 -18.17 -17.70 3.42
C ARG A 363 -18.78 -19.10 3.47
N ALA A 364 -19.96 -19.28 2.87
CA ALA A 364 -20.59 -20.60 2.77
C ALA A 364 -19.74 -21.58 1.96
N ALA A 365 -18.96 -21.08 0.99
CA ALA A 365 -17.96 -21.84 0.23
C ALA A 365 -16.61 -22.00 0.97
N GLY A 366 -16.54 -21.67 2.26
CA GLY A 366 -15.32 -21.83 3.07
C GLY A 366 -14.27 -20.72 2.87
N GLN A 367 -14.57 -19.64 2.15
CA GLN A 367 -13.59 -18.58 1.92
C GLN A 367 -13.47 -17.61 3.10
N THR A 368 -12.28 -17.04 3.26
CA THR A 368 -11.98 -16.03 4.27
C THR A 368 -10.96 -15.01 3.77
N LEU A 369 -10.77 -13.94 4.53
CA LEU A 369 -9.78 -12.91 4.27
C LEU A 369 -8.61 -13.07 5.24
N MET A 370 -7.47 -13.56 4.76
CA MET A 370 -6.29 -13.82 5.61
C MET A 370 -5.87 -12.58 6.42
N CYS A 371 -6.08 -11.40 5.86
CA CYS A 371 -5.68 -10.12 6.43
C CYS A 371 -6.55 -9.63 7.60
N CYS A 372 -7.70 -10.27 7.85
CA CYS A 372 -8.61 -9.95 8.96
C CYS A 372 -8.88 -11.15 9.86
N ALA A 373 -8.80 -12.36 9.30
CA ALA A 373 -9.15 -13.57 10.00
C ALA A 373 -8.08 -13.99 11.02
N THR A 374 -8.50 -14.55 12.15
CA THR A 374 -7.65 -15.18 13.16
C THR A 374 -8.10 -16.63 13.37
N ALA A 375 -7.16 -17.55 13.56
CA ALA A 375 -7.46 -18.95 13.83
C ALA A 375 -8.14 -19.14 15.20
N LEU A 376 -9.13 -20.04 15.26
CA LEU A 376 -9.79 -20.48 16.50
C LEU A 376 -9.39 -21.90 16.92
N GLU A 377 -8.77 -22.63 15.99
CA GLU A 377 -8.20 -23.98 16.13
C GLU A 377 -7.11 -24.13 15.06
N ASP A 378 -6.50 -25.32 14.92
CA ASP A 378 -5.56 -25.56 13.83
C ASP A 378 -6.28 -25.49 12.47
N VAL A 379 -5.71 -24.75 11.51
CA VAL A 379 -6.39 -24.41 10.24
C VAL A 379 -5.54 -24.81 9.04
N GLU A 380 -6.16 -25.47 8.06
CA GLU A 380 -5.58 -25.69 6.74
C GLU A 380 -6.17 -24.71 5.74
N LEU A 381 -5.31 -24.01 5.01
CA LEU A 381 -5.68 -22.94 4.08
C LEU A 381 -5.18 -23.27 2.68
N GLU A 382 -6.04 -23.11 1.68
CA GLU A 382 -5.64 -23.02 0.29
C GLU A 382 -5.50 -21.54 -0.09
N VAL A 383 -4.29 -21.17 -0.50
CA VAL A 383 -4.00 -19.80 -0.93
C VAL A 383 -3.54 -19.85 -2.38
N ASP A 384 -4.05 -18.95 -3.20
CA ASP A 384 -3.56 -18.72 -4.56
C ASP A 384 -2.20 -18.00 -4.47
N VAL A 385 -1.14 -18.78 -4.30
CA VAL A 385 0.23 -18.29 -4.17
C VAL A 385 1.04 -18.83 -5.34
N ALA A 386 1.30 -17.96 -6.31
CA ALA A 386 2.43 -18.09 -7.23
C ALA A 386 3.80 -18.15 -6.50
N ALA A 387 3.84 -18.03 -5.16
CA ALA A 387 5.03 -17.67 -4.39
C ALA A 387 5.27 -18.49 -3.10
N LEU A 388 4.80 -19.75 -3.01
CA LEU A 388 5.20 -20.67 -1.91
C LEU A 388 6.55 -21.39 -2.17
N LYS A 389 7.42 -20.85 -3.02
CA LYS A 389 8.83 -21.27 -3.10
C LYS A 389 9.68 -20.28 -2.31
N GLY A 390 10.08 -20.69 -1.11
CA GLY A 390 11.35 -20.21 -0.55
C GLY A 390 12.47 -20.74 -1.44
N SER A 391 13.39 -19.85 -1.84
CA SER A 391 14.68 -20.10 -2.53
C SER A 391 14.69 -21.07 -3.72
N ASP A 392 15.00 -20.53 -4.90
CA ASP A 392 15.32 -21.22 -6.16
C ASP A 392 14.23 -22.09 -6.81
N ALA A 393 13.63 -21.55 -7.89
CA ALA A 393 13.49 -22.24 -9.18
C ALA A 393 12.51 -21.49 -10.13
N THR A 394 13.14 -20.95 -11.19
CA THR A 394 12.68 -20.66 -12.56
C THR A 394 11.53 -19.66 -12.78
N ALA A 395 11.89 -18.57 -13.48
CA ALA A 395 10.95 -17.73 -14.21
C ALA A 395 10.01 -18.60 -15.05
N THR A 396 8.71 -18.38 -14.88
CA THR A 396 7.65 -19.08 -15.61
C THR A 396 7.87 -18.95 -17.12
N GLN A 397 8.23 -20.06 -17.78
CA GLN A 397 8.58 -20.07 -19.19
C GLN A 397 7.32 -19.96 -20.05
N ARG A 398 7.37 -19.13 -21.10
CA ARG A 398 6.34 -19.04 -22.13
C ARG A 398 6.70 -19.99 -23.25
N TYR A 399 5.70 -20.68 -23.76
CA TYR A 399 5.83 -21.64 -24.84
C TYR A 399 4.94 -21.22 -26.01
N ARG A 400 5.39 -21.57 -27.20
CA ARG A 400 4.64 -21.45 -28.44
C ARG A 400 4.45 -22.86 -28.99
N GLY A 401 3.22 -23.23 -29.27
CA GLY A 401 2.88 -24.53 -29.83
C GLY A 401 2.00 -24.41 -31.07
N ILE A 402 2.00 -25.46 -31.87
CA ILE A 402 1.18 -25.60 -33.07
C ILE A 402 0.05 -26.58 -32.76
N VAL A 403 -1.18 -26.21 -33.15
CA VAL A 403 -2.33 -27.10 -33.07
C VAL A 403 -2.18 -28.21 -34.10
N GLU A 404 -1.90 -29.42 -33.64
CA GLU A 404 -1.80 -30.60 -34.50
C GLU A 404 -3.20 -31.09 -34.89
N ARG A 405 -4.12 -31.12 -33.93
CA ARG A 405 -5.46 -31.67 -34.12
C ARG A 405 -6.51 -30.94 -33.29
N VAL A 406 -7.67 -30.72 -33.91
CA VAL A 406 -8.89 -30.23 -33.27
C VAL A 406 -9.99 -31.26 -33.53
N GLU A 407 -10.50 -31.90 -32.48
CA GLU A 407 -11.50 -32.95 -32.58
C GLU A 407 -12.69 -32.65 -31.68
N ARG A 408 -13.91 -32.85 -32.18
CA ARG A 408 -15.13 -32.62 -31.41
C ARG A 408 -15.55 -33.90 -30.70
N LEU A 409 -15.41 -33.92 -29.37
CA LEU A 409 -15.77 -35.06 -28.53
C LEU A 409 -17.27 -35.05 -28.17
N ALA A 410 -17.86 -33.87 -28.03
CA ALA A 410 -19.29 -33.68 -27.74
C ALA A 410 -19.82 -32.39 -28.37
N GLU A 411 -21.13 -32.13 -28.25
CA GLU A 411 -21.72 -30.90 -28.77
C GLU A 411 -21.02 -29.64 -28.21
N ASP A 412 -20.63 -29.68 -26.93
CA ASP A 412 -19.97 -28.58 -26.24
C ASP A 412 -18.53 -28.89 -25.81
N VAL A 413 -17.86 -29.94 -26.31
CA VAL A 413 -16.46 -30.26 -25.93
C VAL A 413 -15.58 -30.55 -27.14
N LEU A 414 -14.41 -29.89 -27.18
CA LEU A 414 -13.31 -30.17 -28.10
C LEU A 414 -12.14 -30.83 -27.36
N ARG A 415 -11.46 -31.74 -28.06
CA ARG A 415 -10.10 -32.20 -27.78
C ARG A 415 -9.15 -31.40 -28.66
N LEU A 416 -8.18 -30.75 -28.02
CA LEU A 416 -7.09 -30.05 -28.69
C LEU A 416 -5.78 -30.78 -28.44
N SER A 417 -5.03 -31.05 -29.50
CA SER A 417 -3.66 -31.57 -29.43
C SER A 417 -2.69 -30.49 -29.88
N ILE A 418 -1.74 -30.14 -29.02
CA ILE A 418 -0.75 -29.08 -29.26
C ILE A 418 0.64 -29.70 -29.21
N VAL A 419 1.45 -29.46 -30.23
CA VAL A 419 2.86 -29.86 -30.29
C VAL A 419 3.75 -28.64 -30.14
N LEU A 420 4.89 -28.77 -29.45
CA LEU A 420 5.88 -27.70 -29.32
C LEU A 420 6.82 -27.68 -30.54
N ASP A 421 7.41 -26.51 -30.79
CA ASP A 421 8.38 -26.34 -31.87
C ASP A 421 9.62 -27.24 -31.66
N ALA A 422 10.27 -27.62 -32.76
CA ALA A 422 11.53 -28.37 -32.79
C ALA A 422 11.56 -29.71 -32.01
N GLY A 423 10.41 -30.31 -31.71
CA GLY A 423 10.33 -31.58 -30.98
C GLY A 423 10.60 -31.44 -29.48
N GLU A 424 10.55 -30.21 -28.95
CA GLU A 424 10.56 -29.97 -27.51
C GLU A 424 9.37 -30.64 -26.83
N ARG A 425 9.53 -30.99 -25.56
CA ARG A 425 8.50 -31.60 -24.72
C ARG A 425 8.31 -30.76 -23.48
N LEU A 426 7.07 -30.71 -23.00
CA LEU A 426 6.76 -30.07 -21.73
C LEU A 426 6.75 -31.13 -20.63
N ASP A 427 7.63 -31.00 -19.65
CA ASP A 427 7.57 -31.82 -18.45
C ASP A 427 6.46 -31.29 -17.52
N PHE A 428 5.54 -32.16 -17.10
CA PHE A 428 4.45 -31.83 -16.19
C PHE A 428 4.11 -33.02 -15.29
N VAL A 429 3.33 -32.79 -14.24
CA VAL A 429 2.77 -33.84 -13.36
C VAL A 429 1.28 -34.01 -13.64
N ALA A 430 0.79 -35.24 -13.58
CA ALA A 430 -0.61 -35.55 -13.89
C ALA A 430 -1.58 -34.71 -13.04
N GLY A 431 -2.57 -34.11 -13.71
CA GLY A 431 -3.55 -33.20 -13.11
C GLY A 431 -3.14 -31.72 -13.01
N GLN A 432 -1.93 -31.36 -13.47
CA GLN A 432 -1.53 -29.96 -13.71
C GLN A 432 -2.28 -29.33 -14.91
N TYR A 433 -2.07 -28.03 -15.12
CA TYR A 433 -2.69 -27.27 -16.19
C TYR A 433 -1.74 -26.23 -16.80
N ILE A 434 -2.09 -25.70 -17.97
CA ILE A 434 -1.43 -24.57 -18.63
C ILE A 434 -2.37 -23.38 -18.75
N ASN A 435 -1.80 -22.19 -18.91
CA ASN A 435 -2.55 -20.97 -19.21
C ASN A 435 -2.33 -20.58 -20.67
N ILE A 436 -3.36 -20.68 -21.50
CA ILE A 436 -3.36 -20.15 -22.87
C ILE A 436 -3.41 -18.61 -22.80
N LEU A 437 -2.51 -17.93 -23.52
CA LEU A 437 -2.50 -16.48 -23.65
C LEU A 437 -3.40 -16.05 -24.82
N LEU A 438 -4.21 -15.02 -24.59
CA LEU A 438 -5.09 -14.42 -25.60
C LEU A 438 -4.51 -13.08 -26.06
N ASP A 439 -4.90 -12.65 -27.27
CA ASP A 439 -4.41 -11.41 -27.89
C ASP A 439 -4.68 -10.14 -27.07
N ASP A 440 -5.71 -10.16 -26.22
CA ASP A 440 -6.08 -9.07 -25.31
C ASP A 440 -5.28 -9.07 -23.99
N GLY A 441 -4.30 -9.97 -23.86
CA GLY A 441 -3.46 -10.15 -22.68
C GLY A 441 -4.12 -10.95 -21.55
N ALA A 442 -5.37 -11.41 -21.71
CA ALA A 442 -6.00 -12.29 -20.73
C ALA A 442 -5.46 -13.73 -20.87
N THR A 443 -5.56 -14.51 -19.79
CA THR A 443 -5.17 -15.92 -19.78
C THR A 443 -6.34 -16.84 -19.46
N ARG A 444 -6.30 -18.08 -19.96
CA ARG A 444 -7.29 -19.12 -19.66
C ARG A 444 -6.62 -20.45 -19.32
N ALA A 445 -7.02 -21.01 -18.18
CA ALA A 445 -6.47 -22.26 -17.66
C ALA A 445 -7.13 -23.47 -18.33
N TYR A 446 -6.31 -24.44 -18.76
CA TYR A 446 -6.74 -25.73 -19.29
C TYR A 446 -5.84 -26.83 -18.74
N SER A 447 -6.43 -27.82 -18.08
CA SER A 447 -5.71 -28.98 -17.52
C SER A 447 -5.20 -29.91 -18.63
N PHE A 448 -4.06 -30.54 -18.37
CA PHE A 448 -3.60 -31.66 -19.17
C PHE A 448 -4.62 -32.80 -19.09
N ALA A 449 -4.96 -33.37 -20.24
CA ALA A 449 -5.84 -34.53 -20.36
C ALA A 449 -5.07 -35.83 -20.66
N ASN A 450 -3.80 -35.74 -21.03
CA ASN A 450 -2.87 -36.84 -21.22
C ASN A 450 -1.96 -37.04 -19.98
N PRO A 451 -1.40 -38.23 -19.77
CA PRO A 451 -0.48 -38.48 -18.68
C PRO A 451 0.94 -37.95 -19.01
N PRO A 452 1.76 -37.62 -17.99
CA PRO A 452 3.13 -37.12 -18.16
C PRO A 452 4.05 -37.98 -19.02
N HIS A 453 3.87 -39.31 -18.98
CA HIS A 453 4.70 -40.23 -19.75
C HIS A 453 4.37 -40.25 -21.26
N GLU A 454 3.21 -39.71 -21.66
CA GLU A 454 2.81 -39.49 -23.06
C GLU A 454 2.84 -37.99 -23.43
N ASN A 455 3.99 -37.33 -23.26
CA ASN A 455 4.15 -35.88 -23.43
C ASN A 455 4.63 -35.42 -24.83
N ALA A 456 4.48 -36.24 -25.87
CA ALA A 456 4.82 -35.86 -27.24
C ALA A 456 3.89 -34.77 -27.81
N ALA A 457 2.63 -34.77 -27.37
CA ALA A 457 1.66 -33.72 -27.61
C ALA A 457 0.92 -33.40 -26.30
N ILE A 458 0.51 -32.14 -26.15
CA ILE A 458 -0.31 -31.68 -25.04
C ILE A 458 -1.77 -31.86 -25.44
N GLU A 459 -2.52 -32.68 -24.69
CA GLU A 459 -3.96 -32.87 -24.88
C GLU A 459 -4.75 -31.98 -23.90
N LEU A 460 -5.69 -31.19 -24.41
CA LEU A 460 -6.60 -30.35 -23.62
C LEU A 460 -8.05 -30.65 -23.97
N HIS A 461 -8.95 -30.59 -22.98
CA HIS A 461 -10.40 -30.62 -23.21
C HIS A 461 -11.00 -29.23 -23.02
N VAL A 462 -11.56 -28.66 -24.08
CA VAL A 462 -12.09 -27.30 -24.12
C VAL A 462 -13.61 -27.36 -24.24
N ARG A 463 -14.30 -26.91 -23.19
CA ARG A 463 -15.76 -26.78 -23.20
C ARG A 463 -16.20 -25.48 -23.85
N ARG A 464 -17.25 -25.51 -24.67
CA ARG A 464 -17.89 -24.29 -25.19
C ARG A 464 -18.60 -23.56 -24.05
N VAL A 465 -18.18 -22.33 -23.80
CA VAL A 465 -18.91 -21.37 -23.00
C VAL A 465 -19.48 -20.31 -23.95
N PRO A 466 -20.80 -20.05 -23.95
CA PRO A 466 -21.39 -18.95 -24.73
C PRO A 466 -20.68 -17.63 -24.42
N ASP A 467 -20.33 -16.87 -25.45
CA ASP A 467 -19.54 -15.62 -25.36
C ASP A 467 -18.15 -15.77 -24.72
N GLY A 468 -17.66 -17.01 -24.55
CA GLY A 468 -16.34 -17.29 -24.00
C GLY A 468 -15.25 -16.88 -24.99
N ARG A 469 -14.32 -16.02 -24.57
CA ARG A 469 -13.28 -15.43 -25.43
C ARG A 469 -12.48 -16.47 -26.21
N PHE A 470 -11.83 -17.40 -25.50
CA PHE A 470 -11.05 -18.46 -26.14
C PHE A 470 -11.93 -19.58 -26.71
N THR A 471 -12.94 -20.02 -25.95
CA THR A 471 -13.74 -21.20 -26.31
C THR A 471 -14.59 -20.97 -27.56
N THR A 472 -15.07 -19.75 -27.80
CA THR A 472 -15.79 -19.40 -29.04
C THR A 472 -14.84 -19.44 -30.24
N TYR A 473 -13.65 -18.84 -30.10
CA TYR A 473 -12.60 -18.91 -31.11
C TYR A 473 -12.18 -20.36 -31.41
N ALA A 474 -11.96 -21.17 -30.37
CA ALA A 474 -11.59 -22.58 -30.49
C ALA A 474 -12.63 -23.41 -31.27
N PHE A 475 -13.93 -23.13 -31.09
CA PHE A 475 -15.00 -23.84 -31.78
C PHE A 475 -15.26 -23.35 -33.20
N GLU A 476 -15.13 -22.05 -33.45
CA GLU A 476 -15.55 -21.47 -34.73
C GLU A 476 -14.40 -21.34 -35.72
N LYS A 477 -13.21 -20.96 -35.24
CA LYS A 477 -12.11 -20.47 -36.08
C LYS A 477 -10.82 -21.30 -35.98
N LEU A 478 -10.54 -21.93 -34.84
CA LEU A 478 -9.30 -22.67 -34.64
C LEU A 478 -9.23 -23.90 -35.58
N ARG A 479 -8.10 -24.08 -36.25
CA ARG A 479 -7.82 -25.20 -37.17
C ARG A 479 -6.43 -25.78 -36.88
N ALA A 480 -6.21 -26.99 -37.40
CA ALA A 480 -4.86 -27.57 -37.39
C ALA A 480 -3.90 -26.66 -38.18
N GLY A 481 -2.69 -26.47 -37.64
CA GLY A 481 -1.69 -25.53 -38.14
C GLY A 481 -1.68 -24.16 -37.46
N ASP A 482 -2.72 -23.81 -36.69
CA ASP A 482 -2.76 -22.55 -35.95
C ASP A 482 -1.74 -22.54 -34.80
N THR A 483 -1.20 -21.36 -34.49
CA THR A 483 -0.28 -21.17 -33.37
C THR A 483 -1.05 -20.81 -32.10
N ILE A 484 -0.68 -21.42 -30.96
CA ILE A 484 -1.14 -21.05 -29.63
C ILE A 484 0.06 -20.71 -28.74
N GLU A 485 0.01 -19.56 -28.06
CA GLU A 485 0.93 -19.24 -26.98
C GLU A 485 0.34 -19.65 -25.62
N PHE A 486 1.17 -20.24 -24.76
CA PHE A 486 0.77 -20.62 -23.41
C PHE A 486 1.92 -20.49 -22.41
N SER A 487 1.61 -20.57 -21.12
CA SER A 487 2.58 -20.65 -20.02
C SER A 487 2.21 -21.80 -19.09
N GLY A 488 3.20 -22.40 -18.42
CA GLY A 488 3.00 -23.54 -17.52
C GLY A 488 4.21 -24.47 -17.46
N PRO A 489 4.08 -25.65 -16.84
CA PRO A 489 2.87 -26.16 -16.18
C PRO A 489 2.58 -25.47 -14.83
N PHE A 490 1.32 -25.50 -14.42
CA PHE A 490 0.80 -24.95 -13.16
C PHE A 490 -0.10 -25.96 -12.43
N GLY A 491 -0.40 -25.69 -11.17
CA GLY A 491 -1.30 -26.49 -10.36
C GLY A 491 -0.58 -27.58 -9.56
N ARG A 492 -1.21 -28.00 -8.45
CA ARG A 492 -0.80 -29.15 -7.63
C ARG A 492 -1.98 -30.08 -7.33
N PHE A 493 -2.99 -30.08 -8.20
CA PHE A 493 -4.04 -31.08 -8.23
C PHE A 493 -3.47 -32.36 -8.82
N THR A 494 -2.64 -33.06 -8.05
CA THR A 494 -1.95 -34.27 -8.46
C THR A 494 -2.32 -35.40 -7.50
N LEU A 495 -2.14 -36.65 -7.91
CA LEU A 495 -2.27 -37.76 -7.00
C LEU A 495 -1.22 -37.64 -5.88
N ARG A 496 -1.62 -37.99 -4.65
CA ARG A 496 -0.72 -38.04 -3.49
C ARG A 496 -0.78 -39.44 -2.89
N ASP A 497 0.36 -39.93 -2.45
CA ASP A 497 0.43 -41.22 -1.76
C ASP A 497 -0.39 -41.19 -0.47
N SER A 498 -1.29 -42.17 -0.34
CA SER A 498 -2.09 -42.36 0.87
C SER A 498 -2.51 -43.82 0.99
N ALA A 499 -2.57 -44.31 2.22
CA ALA A 499 -3.14 -45.62 2.53
C ALA A 499 -4.69 -45.61 2.57
N ARG A 500 -5.32 -44.44 2.40
CA ARG A 500 -6.78 -44.29 2.40
C ARG A 500 -7.34 -44.49 0.98
N PRO A 501 -8.57 -45.01 0.82
CA PRO A 501 -9.22 -45.09 -0.49
C PRO A 501 -9.32 -43.71 -1.15
N ILE A 502 -9.01 -43.63 -2.43
CA ILE A 502 -9.08 -42.40 -3.22
C ILE A 502 -10.37 -42.41 -4.04
N LEU A 503 -11.15 -41.33 -3.96
CA LEU A 503 -12.37 -41.15 -4.73
C LEU A 503 -12.15 -40.06 -5.80
N PHE A 504 -12.23 -40.43 -7.06
CA PHE A 504 -12.21 -39.48 -8.18
C PHE A 504 -13.63 -39.03 -8.52
N VAL A 505 -13.87 -37.72 -8.48
CA VAL A 505 -15.14 -37.10 -8.89
C VAL A 505 -14.84 -36.12 -10.01
N ALA A 506 -15.42 -36.36 -11.18
CA ALA A 506 -15.25 -35.53 -12.36
C ALA A 506 -16.61 -35.01 -12.84
N GLY A 507 -16.63 -33.76 -13.31
CA GLY A 507 -17.80 -33.15 -13.94
C GLY A 507 -17.38 -32.23 -15.07
N ALA A 508 -18.11 -32.28 -16.19
CA ALA A 508 -17.78 -31.54 -17.42
C ALA A 508 -16.30 -31.73 -17.81
N THR A 509 -15.60 -30.66 -18.21
CA THR A 509 -14.16 -30.71 -18.54
C THR A 509 -13.24 -30.82 -17.32
N GLY A 510 -13.78 -30.86 -16.10
CA GLY A 510 -13.05 -31.33 -14.91
C GLY A 510 -12.64 -32.80 -15.00
N PHE A 511 -13.10 -33.53 -16.02
CA PHE A 511 -12.63 -34.85 -16.39
C PHE A 511 -11.16 -34.87 -16.87
N ALA A 512 -10.68 -33.83 -17.56
CA ALA A 512 -9.31 -33.80 -18.10
C ALA A 512 -8.21 -34.08 -17.05
N PRO A 513 -8.13 -33.35 -15.92
CA PRO A 513 -7.09 -33.61 -14.93
C PRO A 513 -7.27 -34.97 -14.23
N ILE A 514 -8.51 -35.44 -14.08
CA ILE A 514 -8.80 -36.76 -13.50
C ILE A 514 -8.33 -37.88 -14.44
N LYS A 515 -8.59 -37.75 -15.75
CA LYS A 515 -8.09 -38.67 -16.78
C LYS A 515 -6.57 -38.76 -16.75
N SER A 516 -5.89 -37.60 -16.77
CA SER A 516 -4.43 -37.52 -16.68
C SER A 516 -3.90 -38.26 -15.45
N ILE A 517 -4.50 -38.05 -14.27
CA ILE A 517 -4.11 -38.74 -13.03
C ILE A 517 -4.35 -40.25 -13.09
N VAL A 518 -5.53 -40.68 -13.56
CA VAL A 518 -5.88 -42.10 -13.62
C VAL A 518 -4.98 -42.85 -14.59
N GLU A 519 -4.73 -42.29 -15.77
CA GLU A 519 -3.84 -42.90 -16.76
C GLU A 519 -2.39 -42.94 -16.26
N ASP A 520 -1.92 -41.94 -15.53
CA ASP A 520 -0.58 -41.94 -14.92
C ASP A 520 -0.43 -42.95 -13.77
N ALA A 521 -1.48 -43.09 -12.94
CA ALA A 521 -1.46 -43.95 -11.76
C ALA A 521 -1.58 -45.45 -12.06
N PHE A 522 -2.14 -45.82 -13.21
CA PHE A 522 -2.39 -47.21 -13.61
C PHE A 522 -1.59 -47.65 -14.85
N ALA A 523 -0.59 -46.87 -15.26
CA ALA A 523 0.32 -47.20 -16.37
C ALA A 523 1.34 -48.30 -16.03
#